data_AF-R9A9V9-F1
#
_entry.id   AF-R9A9V9-F1
#
_cell.length_a   1.000
_cell.length_b   1.000
_cell.length_c   1.000
_cell.angle_alpha   90.00
_cell.angle_beta   90.00
_cell.angle_gamma   90.00
#
_symmetry.space_group_name_H-M   'P 1'
#
loop_
_entity.id
_entity.type
_entity.pdbx_description
1 polymer ?
#
loop_
_entity_poly.entity_id
_entity_poly.type
_entity_poly.pdbx_seq_one_letter_code
_entity_poly.pdbx_strand_id
1 'polypeptide(L)'
;MKRNFFFYSLILSFIFFTYPALANFLVTPEQNLRLELVGSSRDQIRFCKQKPTQVFGRNAISPSLACQFLPETEVNLDQFFTEELTDTEETQWAFYDGSSKQLFPIVSWEGQEPMNLISVVRSKRGQFGVQVQRKKDGAYFFYRTKMQNWVI
;
A
#
# COMPACT_ATOMS: atom_id res chain seq x y z
N MET A 1 3.84 -44.19 -27.02
CA MET A 1 4.03 -43.73 -25.62
C MET A 1 5.06 -42.60 -25.46
N LYS A 2 6.27 -42.65 -26.06
CA LYS A 2 7.34 -41.66 -25.83
C LYS A 2 7.07 -40.21 -26.27
N ARG A 3 6.32 -39.99 -27.37
CA ARG A 3 6.07 -38.63 -27.91
C ARG A 3 5.19 -37.76 -27.01
N ASN A 4 4.17 -38.35 -26.40
CA ASN A 4 3.26 -37.62 -25.50
C ASN A 4 3.96 -37.26 -24.19
N PHE A 5 4.83 -38.14 -23.67
CA PHE A 5 5.61 -37.88 -22.46
C PHE A 5 6.56 -36.68 -22.61
N PHE A 6 7.22 -36.55 -23.77
CA PHE A 6 8.10 -35.41 -24.05
C PHE A 6 7.31 -34.09 -24.11
N PHE A 7 6.11 -34.10 -24.70
CA PHE A 7 5.25 -32.93 -24.80
C PHE A 7 4.74 -32.48 -23.41
N TYR A 8 4.32 -33.42 -22.57
CA TYR A 8 3.91 -33.12 -21.19
C TYR A 8 5.07 -32.56 -20.35
N SER A 9 6.28 -33.11 -20.50
CA SER A 9 7.47 -32.59 -19.81
C SER A 9 7.81 -31.16 -20.21
N LEU A 10 7.64 -30.83 -21.50
CA LEU A 10 7.94 -29.48 -22.01
C LEU A 10 6.90 -28.46 -21.51
N ILE A 11 5.62 -28.84 -21.48
CA ILE A 11 4.54 -28.02 -20.92
C ILE A 11 4.76 -27.80 -19.41
N LEU A 12 5.08 -28.86 -18.65
CA LEU A 12 5.32 -28.74 -17.20
C LEU A 12 6.50 -27.82 -16.90
N SER A 13 7.63 -27.97 -17.61
CA SER A 13 8.76 -27.04 -17.45
C SER A 13 8.36 -25.62 -17.79
N PHE A 14 7.64 -25.40 -18.89
CA PHE A 14 7.19 -24.05 -19.27
C PHE A 14 6.27 -23.43 -18.21
N ILE A 15 5.31 -24.19 -17.67
CA ILE A 15 4.45 -23.73 -16.57
C ILE A 15 5.30 -23.43 -15.33
N PHE A 16 6.26 -24.28 -14.97
CA PHE A 16 7.10 -24.09 -13.78
C PHE A 16 7.96 -22.83 -13.86
N PHE A 17 8.47 -22.49 -15.05
CA PHE A 17 9.26 -21.27 -15.28
C PHE A 17 8.40 -20.00 -15.39
N THR A 18 7.18 -20.10 -15.93
CA THR A 18 6.29 -18.94 -16.13
C THR A 18 5.39 -18.65 -14.92
N TYR A 19 5.09 -19.65 -14.09
CA TYR A 19 4.26 -19.50 -12.90
C TYR A 19 4.78 -18.45 -11.92
N PRO A 20 6.06 -18.39 -11.53
CA PRO A 20 6.55 -17.34 -10.63
C PRO A 20 6.55 -15.95 -11.28
N ALA A 21 6.59 -15.84 -12.62
CA ALA A 21 6.47 -14.57 -13.33
C ALA A 21 5.02 -14.05 -13.38
N LEU A 22 4.03 -14.95 -13.27
CA LEU A 22 2.60 -14.63 -13.29
C LEU A 22 1.97 -14.60 -11.90
N ALA A 23 2.58 -15.25 -10.91
CA ALA A 23 2.08 -15.31 -9.54
C ALA A 23 2.60 -14.12 -8.72
N ASN A 24 1.67 -13.25 -8.29
CA ASN A 24 1.86 -12.12 -7.36
C ASN A 24 2.48 -10.84 -7.90
N PHE A 25 2.03 -10.36 -9.07
CA PHE A 25 2.55 -9.08 -9.60
C PHE A 25 2.18 -7.83 -8.77
N LEU A 26 1.25 -7.94 -7.82
CA LEU A 26 0.73 -6.80 -7.04
C LEU A 26 0.56 -7.13 -5.55
N VAL A 27 1.56 -7.81 -4.97
CA VAL A 27 1.67 -8.00 -3.51
C VAL A 27 3.01 -7.43 -3.05
N THR A 28 3.01 -6.68 -1.96
CA THR A 28 4.27 -6.19 -1.37
C THR A 28 5.06 -7.32 -0.73
N PRO A 29 6.40 -7.20 -0.60
CA PRO A 29 7.21 -8.23 0.04
C PRO A 29 6.84 -8.46 1.52
N GLU A 30 7.16 -9.65 2.03
CA GLU A 30 6.94 -10.03 3.43
C GLU A 30 8.09 -9.57 4.34
N GLN A 31 8.44 -8.28 4.28
CA GLN A 31 9.47 -7.65 5.10
C GLN A 31 8.99 -6.29 5.62
N ASN A 32 9.73 -5.69 6.54
CA ASN A 32 9.45 -4.34 7.00
C ASN A 32 9.71 -3.31 5.89
N LEU A 33 8.70 -2.50 5.60
CA LEU A 33 8.66 -1.43 4.63
C LEU A 33 8.59 -0.11 5.38
N ARG A 34 9.74 0.58 5.46
CA ARG A 34 9.84 1.86 6.16
C ARG A 34 9.33 3.00 5.28
N LEU A 35 8.44 3.80 5.83
CA LEU A 35 7.92 5.03 5.27
C LEU A 35 8.76 6.21 5.73
N GLU A 36 9.36 6.90 4.77
CA GLU A 36 10.15 8.10 5.04
C GLU A 36 9.30 9.35 4.82
N LEU A 37 9.11 10.11 5.89
CA LEU A 37 8.40 11.39 5.87
C LEU A 37 9.33 12.50 5.36
N VAL A 38 8.80 13.36 4.47
CA VAL A 38 9.56 14.49 3.92
C VAL A 38 8.90 15.81 4.33
N GLY A 39 9.69 16.71 4.93
CA GLY A 39 9.37 18.14 5.05
C GLY A 39 8.72 18.62 6.35
N SER A 40 7.77 17.86 6.93
CA SER A 40 7.01 18.29 8.12
C SER A 40 7.51 17.65 9.42
N SER A 41 7.35 18.35 10.55
CA SER A 41 7.64 17.79 11.87
C SER A 41 6.59 16.73 12.24
N ARG A 42 7.05 15.62 12.81
CA ARG A 42 6.25 14.40 12.99
C ARG A 42 5.01 14.61 13.86
N ASP A 43 5.12 15.48 14.85
CA ASP A 43 4.06 15.91 15.78
C ASP A 43 2.89 16.64 15.09
N GLN A 44 3.12 17.20 13.90
CA GLN A 44 2.09 17.89 13.12
C GLN A 44 1.43 16.99 12.07
N ILE A 45 1.95 15.77 11.89
CA ILE A 45 1.48 14.84 10.88
C ILE A 45 0.37 13.99 11.47
N ARG A 46 -0.66 13.80 10.66
CA ARG A 46 -1.86 13.05 11.02
C ARG A 46 -2.14 12.01 9.95
N PHE A 47 -2.54 10.83 10.38
CA PHE A 47 -3.07 9.78 9.52
C PHE A 47 -4.60 9.82 9.56
N CYS A 48 -5.22 10.15 8.44
CA CYS A 48 -6.64 10.49 8.38
C CYS A 48 -7.38 9.67 7.33
N LYS A 49 -8.64 9.33 7.63
CA LYS A 49 -9.59 8.80 6.64
C LYS A 49 -9.85 9.86 5.56
N GLN A 50 -9.83 9.46 4.29
CA GLN A 50 -10.04 10.33 3.14
C GLN A 50 -11.51 10.31 2.70
N LYS A 51 -11.94 11.38 2.03
CA LYS A 51 -13.13 11.35 1.16
C LYS A 51 -12.66 10.97 -0.26
N PRO A 52 -12.79 9.71 -0.69
CA PRO A 52 -12.19 9.24 -1.94
C PRO A 52 -12.95 9.78 -3.15
N THR A 53 -12.57 10.98 -3.61
CA THR A 53 -13.06 11.56 -4.87
C THR A 53 -12.31 11.04 -6.08
N GLN A 54 -11.04 10.67 -5.88
CA GLN A 54 -10.16 10.10 -6.88
C GLN A 54 -9.68 8.74 -6.39
N VAL A 55 -9.57 7.78 -7.31
CA VAL A 55 -8.98 6.48 -6.99
C VAL A 55 -7.50 6.66 -6.67
N PHE A 56 -6.74 7.36 -7.51
CA PHE A 56 -5.34 7.72 -7.26
C PHE A 56 -5.19 9.23 -7.21
N GLY A 57 -4.30 9.73 -6.35
CA GLY A 57 -3.92 11.13 -6.30
C GLY A 57 -4.25 11.80 -4.98
N ARG A 58 -4.59 13.09 -5.05
CA ARG A 58 -4.83 13.92 -3.87
C ARG A 58 -6.31 13.90 -3.51
N ASN A 59 -6.62 13.43 -2.30
CA ASN A 59 -7.98 13.48 -1.75
C ASN A 59 -8.01 14.36 -0.50
N ALA A 60 -9.15 14.97 -0.23
CA ALA A 60 -9.36 15.74 0.99
C ALA A 60 -9.59 14.83 2.20
N ILE A 61 -9.31 15.35 3.40
CA ILE A 61 -9.66 14.70 4.66
C ILE A 61 -11.18 14.53 4.74
N SER A 62 -11.66 13.36 5.16
CA SER A 62 -13.08 13.14 5.41
C SER A 62 -13.55 14.03 6.57
N PRO A 63 -14.75 14.66 6.48
CA PRO A 63 -15.29 15.45 7.59
C PRO A 63 -15.59 14.64 8.85
N SER A 64 -15.64 13.30 8.77
CA SER A 64 -15.62 12.42 9.94
C SER A 64 -14.26 12.52 10.64
N LEU A 65 -14.24 12.93 11.91
CA LEU A 65 -13.07 13.23 12.75
C LEU A 65 -12.03 12.09 12.97
N ALA A 66 -11.99 11.05 12.13
CA ALA A 66 -11.06 9.92 12.23
C ALA A 66 -9.67 10.28 11.69
N CYS A 67 -8.97 11.15 12.42
CA CYS A 67 -7.56 11.46 12.25
C CYS A 67 -6.80 11.07 13.51
N GLN A 68 -5.68 10.38 13.34
CA GLN A 68 -4.78 10.01 14.43
C GLN A 68 -3.43 10.70 14.23
N PHE A 69 -2.89 11.31 15.28
CA PHE A 69 -1.54 11.90 15.22
C PHE A 69 -0.48 10.81 15.15
N LEU A 70 0.62 11.09 14.45
CA LEU A 70 1.74 10.16 14.43
C LEU A 70 2.46 10.20 15.79
N PRO A 71 2.74 9.03 16.39
CA PRO A 71 3.54 8.97 17.61
C PRO A 71 4.99 9.36 17.34
N GLU A 72 5.70 9.84 18.36
CA GLU A 72 7.12 10.21 18.22
C GLU A 72 8.01 9.01 17.90
N THR A 73 7.61 7.82 18.35
CA THR A 73 8.32 6.57 18.08
C THR A 73 7.93 5.97 16.74
N GLU A 74 8.81 5.12 16.23
CA GLU A 74 8.51 4.27 15.08
C GLU A 74 7.39 3.27 15.43
N VAL A 75 6.37 3.17 14.58
CA VAL A 75 5.23 2.27 14.77
C VAL A 75 4.80 1.59 13.48
N ASN A 76 4.17 0.44 13.62
CA ASN A 76 3.51 -0.24 12.51
C ASN A 76 2.17 0.44 12.19
N LEU A 77 1.81 0.47 10.90
CA LEU A 77 0.56 1.11 10.48
C LEU A 77 -0.70 0.39 10.96
N ASP A 78 -0.60 -0.89 11.30
CA ASP A 78 -1.75 -1.66 11.79
C ASP A 78 -2.35 -1.09 13.09
N GLN A 79 -1.54 -0.39 13.90
CA GLN A 79 -1.97 0.29 15.12
C GLN A 79 -3.02 1.39 14.88
N PHE A 80 -3.08 1.96 13.67
CA PHE A 80 -4.07 2.98 13.33
C PHE A 80 -5.43 2.40 12.94
N PHE A 81 -5.57 1.07 12.80
CA PHE A 81 -6.80 0.42 12.33
C PHE A 81 -7.49 -0.38 13.43
N THR A 82 -7.80 0.28 14.54
CA THR A 82 -8.50 -0.31 15.70
C THR A 82 -10.01 -0.38 15.55
N GLU A 83 -10.57 0.33 14.57
CA GLU A 83 -12.01 0.36 14.31
C GLU A 83 -12.51 -0.97 13.73
N GLU A 84 -13.63 -1.46 14.29
CA GLU A 84 -14.36 -2.61 13.74
C GLU A 84 -14.83 -2.31 12.30
N LEU A 85 -14.94 -3.37 11.50
CA LEU A 85 -15.42 -3.29 10.11
C LEU A 85 -16.92 -3.00 10.08
N THR A 86 -17.30 -1.76 10.40
CA THR A 86 -18.69 -1.28 10.28
C THR A 86 -18.97 -0.65 8.93
N ASP A 87 -17.92 -0.27 8.20
CA ASP A 87 -18.04 0.37 6.89
C ASP A 87 -18.47 -0.64 5.82
N THR A 88 -19.55 -0.31 5.10
CA THR A 88 -20.05 -1.07 3.94
C THR A 88 -19.34 -0.70 2.63
N GLU A 89 -18.39 0.23 2.71
CA GLU A 89 -17.65 0.81 1.58
C GLU A 89 -16.14 0.65 1.74
N GLU A 90 -15.42 0.78 0.62
CA GLU A 90 -13.97 0.83 0.66
C GLU A 90 -13.54 2.14 1.32
N THR A 91 -12.61 2.04 2.27
CA THR A 91 -12.09 3.20 2.97
C THR A 91 -10.64 3.43 2.62
N GLN A 92 -10.25 4.69 2.53
CA GLN A 92 -8.88 5.11 2.25
C GLN A 92 -8.36 6.02 3.36
N TRP A 93 -7.06 5.92 3.65
CA TRP A 93 -6.36 6.77 4.61
C TRP A 93 -5.08 7.30 4.01
N ALA A 94 -4.67 8.50 4.40
CA ALA A 94 -3.41 9.09 4.00
C ALA A 94 -2.85 10.00 5.08
N PHE A 95 -1.62 10.45 4.86
CA PHE A 95 -0.92 11.36 5.74
C PHE A 95 -1.21 12.82 5.36
N TYR A 96 -1.43 13.66 6.35
CA TYR A 96 -1.69 15.09 6.20
C TYR A 96 -0.87 15.88 7.21
N ASP A 97 -0.41 17.07 6.82
CA ASP A 97 0.28 17.99 7.72
C ASP A 97 -0.70 18.84 8.56
N GLY A 98 -0.13 19.74 9.38
CA GLY A 98 -0.90 20.68 10.21
C GLY A 98 -1.87 21.57 9.40
N SER A 99 -1.58 21.81 8.12
CA SER A 99 -2.40 22.60 7.19
C SER A 99 -3.43 21.79 6.40
N SER A 100 -3.59 20.50 6.72
CA SER A 100 -4.46 19.56 5.98
C SER A 100 -4.01 19.30 4.54
N LYS A 101 -2.74 19.55 4.22
CA LYS A 101 -2.16 19.19 2.93
C LYS A 101 -1.70 17.75 2.97
N GLN A 102 -2.11 16.95 1.97
CA GLN A 102 -1.70 15.55 1.87
C GLN A 102 -0.20 15.42 1.62
N LEU A 103 0.43 14.58 2.43
CA LEU A 103 1.82 14.18 2.36
C LEU A 103 1.94 12.82 1.68
N PHE A 104 3.09 12.59 1.06
CA PHE A 104 3.40 11.37 0.34
C PHE A 104 4.71 10.79 0.85
N PRO A 105 4.66 9.95 1.91
CA PRO A 105 5.86 9.30 2.42
C PRO A 105 6.50 8.42 1.34
N ILE A 106 7.81 8.28 1.40
CA ILE A 106 8.58 7.50 0.43
C ILE A 106 8.75 6.09 0.98
N VAL A 107 8.63 5.09 0.11
CA VAL A 107 8.93 3.69 0.43
C VAL A 107 9.85 3.12 -0.64
N SER A 108 10.78 2.27 -0.22
CA SER A 108 11.69 1.56 -1.10
C SER A 108 11.82 0.10 -0.65
N TRP A 109 11.92 -0.82 -1.60
CA TRP A 109 12.25 -2.22 -1.34
C TRP A 109 12.96 -2.84 -2.54
N GLU A 110 13.57 -4.01 -2.33
CA GLU A 110 14.37 -4.68 -3.34
C GLU A 110 13.58 -4.96 -4.63
N GLY A 111 14.19 -4.67 -5.78
CA GLY A 111 13.58 -4.88 -7.09
C GLY A 111 12.55 -3.84 -7.50
N GLN A 112 12.30 -2.79 -6.70
CA GLN A 112 11.44 -1.66 -7.08
C GLN A 112 12.18 -0.32 -6.93
N GLU A 113 11.88 0.61 -7.82
CA GLU A 113 12.32 2.01 -7.66
C GLU A 113 11.56 2.67 -6.49
N PRO A 114 12.13 3.71 -5.85
CA PRO A 114 11.44 4.43 -4.78
C PRO A 114 10.08 4.95 -5.21
N MET A 115 9.08 4.70 -4.37
CA MET A 115 7.69 5.05 -4.61
C MET A 115 7.16 5.98 -3.52
N ASN A 116 6.21 6.81 -3.90
CA ASN A 116 5.42 7.62 -2.99
C ASN A 116 4.19 6.82 -2.56
N LEU A 117 3.97 6.67 -1.26
CA LEU A 117 2.71 6.16 -0.72
C LEU A 117 1.64 7.24 -0.89
N ILE A 118 0.61 6.94 -1.67
CA ILE A 118 -0.52 7.84 -1.95
C ILE A 118 -1.59 7.68 -0.89
N SER A 119 -2.01 6.44 -0.66
CA SER A 119 -3.02 6.10 0.35
C SER A 119 -2.90 4.63 0.77
N VAL A 120 -3.43 4.35 1.95
CA VAL A 120 -3.75 2.99 2.42
C VAL A 120 -5.22 2.74 2.14
N VAL A 121 -5.55 1.56 1.64
CA VAL A 121 -6.91 1.15 1.30
C VAL A 121 -7.32 -0.05 2.12
N ARG A 122 -8.51 -0.01 2.73
CA ARG A 122 -9.17 -1.17 3.34
C ARG A 122 -10.44 -1.47 2.55
N SER A 123 -10.46 -2.63 1.91
CA SER A 123 -11.63 -3.12 1.21
C SER A 123 -12.78 -3.44 2.16
N LYS A 124 -14.00 -3.58 1.60
CA LYS A 124 -15.21 -4.03 2.31
C LYS A 124 -15.05 -5.38 3.04
N ARG A 125 -14.11 -6.22 2.59
CA ARG A 125 -13.82 -7.53 3.19
C ARG A 125 -12.70 -7.47 4.24
N GLY A 126 -12.25 -6.28 4.61
CA GLY A 126 -11.16 -6.09 5.57
C GLY A 126 -9.75 -6.33 5.02
N GLN A 127 -9.61 -6.63 3.72
CA GLN A 127 -8.29 -6.78 3.10
C GLN A 127 -7.65 -5.42 2.89
N PHE A 128 -6.35 -5.35 3.16
CA PHE A 128 -5.54 -4.15 3.00
C PHE A 128 -4.80 -4.12 1.68
N GLY A 129 -4.71 -2.91 1.13
CA GLY A 129 -3.83 -2.58 0.03
C GLY A 129 -3.24 -1.18 0.20
N VAL A 130 -2.30 -0.85 -0.66
CA VAL A 130 -1.72 0.48 -0.77
C VAL A 130 -1.75 0.96 -2.20
N GLN A 131 -1.97 2.25 -2.36
CA GLN A 131 -1.77 2.94 -3.61
C GLN A 131 -0.42 3.64 -3.56
N VAL A 132 0.41 3.35 -4.54
CA VAL A 132 1.75 3.93 -4.62
C VAL A 132 1.98 4.53 -5.99
N GLN A 133 2.86 5.52 -6.06
CA GLN A 133 3.25 6.16 -7.31
C GLN A 133 4.76 6.10 -7.47
N ARG A 134 5.24 5.57 -8.59
CA ARG A 134 6.67 5.56 -8.92
C ARG A 134 7.14 6.99 -9.20
N LYS A 135 8.21 7.40 -8.52
CA LYS A 135 8.72 8.77 -8.61
C LYS A 135 9.21 9.17 -10.00
N LYS A 136 9.81 8.22 -10.73
CA LYS A 136 10.50 8.47 -12.00
C LYS A 136 9.56 8.89 -13.13
N ASP A 137 8.41 8.23 -13.24
CA ASP A 137 7.48 8.41 -14.36
C ASP A 137 6.03 8.68 -13.93
N GLY A 138 5.77 8.72 -12.63
CA GLY A 138 4.45 9.01 -12.08
C GLY A 138 3.44 7.88 -12.23
N ALA A 139 3.87 6.67 -12.62
CA ALA A 139 2.99 5.52 -12.78
C ALA A 139 2.41 5.08 -11.43
N TYR A 140 1.10 4.80 -11.41
CA TYR A 140 0.38 4.36 -10.23
C TYR A 140 0.25 2.84 -10.17
N PHE A 141 0.37 2.30 -8.96
CA PHE A 141 0.22 0.88 -8.68
C PHE A 141 -0.65 0.66 -7.45
N PHE A 142 -1.34 -0.46 -7.44
CA PHE A 142 -2.09 -0.93 -6.28
C PHE A 142 -1.51 -2.26 -5.82
N TYR A 143 -0.98 -2.31 -4.59
CA TYR A 143 -0.43 -3.54 -4.01
C TYR A 143 -1.28 -4.01 -2.85
N ARG A 144 -1.59 -5.31 -2.82
CA ARG A 144 -2.09 -5.97 -1.60
C ARG A 144 -0.97 -6.08 -0.58
N THR A 145 -1.30 -5.94 0.69
CA THR A 145 -0.29 -5.92 1.74
C THR A 145 -0.83 -6.29 3.12
N LYS A 146 0.08 -6.48 4.07
CA LYS A 146 -0.17 -6.63 5.50
C LYS A 146 0.28 -5.33 6.17
N MET A 147 -0.60 -4.66 6.91
CA MET A 147 -0.26 -3.37 7.54
C MET A 147 0.85 -3.48 8.60
N GLN A 148 1.03 -4.69 9.17
CA GLN A 148 2.14 -5.01 10.08
C GLN A 148 3.50 -4.81 9.41
N ASN A 149 3.59 -4.94 8.09
CA ASN A 149 4.84 -4.77 7.38
C ASN A 149 5.19 -3.30 7.16
N TRP A 150 4.24 -2.38 7.30
CA TRP A 150 4.47 -0.95 7.06
C TRP A 150 4.81 -0.26 8.35
N VAL A 151 5.97 0.39 8.35
CA VAL A 151 6.54 1.03 9.53
C VAL A 151 6.74 2.50 9.19
N ILE A 152 6.34 3.39 10.09
CA ILE A 152 6.57 4.82 9.93
C ILE A 152 7.20 5.41 11.16
#